data_AF-A0A7S3GH43-F1
#
_entry.id   AF-A0A7S3GH43-F1
#
_cell.length_a   1.000
_cell.length_b   1.000
_cell.length_c   1.000
_cell.angle_alpha   90.00
_cell.angle_beta   90.00
_cell.angle_gamma   90.00
#
_symmetry.space_group_name_H-M   'P 1'
#
loop_
_entity.id
_entity.type
_entity.pdbx_description
1 polymer ?
#
loop_
_entity_poly.entity_id
_entity_poly.type
_entity_poly.pdbx_seq_one_letter_code
_entity_poly.pdbx_strand_id
1 'polypeptide(L)'
;VSAASICAKVTRDVILERTTLASGYPADPTTKEWLKVNGDVMLGYSDIVRFSWGTAVEAMKKKCVKITHRVDVEMEQQRKQEKGEPVDDPLKRRVVDEMPLYTALTFDCPRLCEVV
;
A
#
# COMPACT_ATOMS: atom_id res chain seq x y z
N VAL A 1 15.61 29.85 19.39
CA VAL A 1 15.24 28.83 18.37
C VAL A 1 16.26 27.68 18.26
N SER A 2 17.48 27.79 18.84
CA SER A 2 18.49 26.72 18.84
C SER A 2 18.13 25.52 19.72
N ALA A 3 17.74 25.76 20.98
CA ALA A 3 17.42 24.69 21.94
C ALA A 3 16.27 23.78 21.45
N ALA A 4 15.19 24.36 20.94
CA ALA A 4 14.06 23.59 20.38
C ALA A 4 14.48 22.67 19.22
N SER A 5 15.41 23.13 18.37
CA SER A 5 15.93 22.32 17.27
C SER A 5 16.78 21.15 17.75
N ILE A 6 17.57 21.35 18.81
CA ILE A 6 18.36 20.28 19.44
C ILE A 6 17.41 19.23 20.03
N CYS A 7 16.42 19.66 20.83
CA CYS A 7 15.44 18.76 21.42
C CYS A 7 14.69 17.94 20.36
N ALA A 8 14.26 18.57 19.26
CA ALA A 8 13.56 17.88 18.18
C ALA A 8 14.44 16.82 17.49
N LYS A 9 15.71 17.14 17.21
CA LYS A 9 16.63 16.19 16.57
C LYS A 9 16.96 15.02 17.48
N VAL A 10 17.36 15.30 18.73
CA VAL A 10 17.72 14.26 19.70
C VAL A 10 16.54 13.30 19.94
N THR A 11 15.33 13.83 20.08
CA THR A 11 14.13 12.99 20.29
C THR A 11 13.85 12.11 19.07
N ARG A 12 13.98 12.66 17.85
CA ARG A 12 13.80 11.91 16.61
C ARG A 12 14.81 10.78 16.48
N ASP A 13 16.09 11.08 16.72
CA ASP A 13 17.18 10.13 16.51
C ASP A 13 17.06 8.95 17.49
N VAL A 14 16.69 9.21 18.75
CA VAL A 14 16.43 8.15 19.75
C VAL A 14 15.28 7.21 19.32
N ILE A 15 14.24 7.73 18.66
CA ILE A 15 13.12 6.91 18.17
C ILE A 15 13.55 6.10 16.94
N LEU A 16 14.34 6.70 16.04
CA LEU A 16 14.82 6.03 14.84
C LEU A 16 15.80 4.89 15.15
N GLU A 17 16.74 5.10 16.08
CA GLU A 17 17.67 4.05 16.52
C GLU A 17 16.95 2.81 17.06
N ARG A 18 15.78 2.99 17.68
CA ARG A 18 14.98 1.89 18.24
C ARG A 18 14.14 1.14 17.21
N THR A 19 13.89 1.71 16.04
CA THR A 19 12.87 1.22 15.11
C THR A 19 13.43 0.40 13.95
N THR A 20 14.74 0.11 13.91
CA THR A 20 15.45 -0.66 12.84
C THR A 20 15.24 -0.13 11.41
N LEU A 21 14.47 0.94 11.25
CA LEU A 21 14.38 1.73 10.05
C LEU A 21 15.73 2.42 9.87
N ALA A 22 16.18 2.49 8.63
CA ALA A 22 17.34 3.27 8.28
C ALA A 22 17.03 4.78 8.43
N SER A 23 17.63 5.63 7.61
CA SER A 23 17.48 7.09 7.76
C SER A 23 16.01 7.59 7.67
N GLY A 24 15.12 6.78 7.08
CA GLY A 24 13.69 7.10 6.93
C GLY A 24 13.42 8.09 5.80
N TYR A 25 14.46 8.51 5.07
CA TYR A 25 14.33 9.38 3.91
C TYR A 25 14.14 8.58 2.62
N PRO A 26 13.38 9.11 1.66
CA PRO A 26 13.09 8.40 0.41
C PRO A 26 14.32 8.31 -0.51
N ALA A 27 15.40 9.05 -0.24
CA ALA A 27 16.64 9.00 -1.01
C ALA A 27 17.58 7.87 -0.57
N ASP A 28 17.43 7.40 0.66
CA ASP A 28 18.31 6.39 1.26
C ASP A 28 18.02 4.99 0.68
N PRO A 29 19.02 4.27 0.13
CA PRO A 29 18.80 2.94 -0.46
C PRO A 29 18.32 1.93 0.56
N THR A 30 18.84 1.97 1.79
CA THR A 30 18.46 1.04 2.86
C THR A 30 17.00 1.21 3.26
N THR A 31 16.50 2.46 3.32
CA THR A 31 15.08 2.74 3.56
C THR A 31 14.20 2.20 2.43
N LYS A 32 14.63 2.29 1.16
CA LYS A 32 13.87 1.72 0.02
C LYS A 32 13.83 0.20 0.06
N GLU A 33 14.92 -0.45 0.48
CA GLU A 33 14.98 -1.89 0.65
C GLU A 33 14.07 -2.35 1.79
N TRP A 34 14.09 -1.65 2.92
CA TRP A 34 13.20 -1.91 4.04
C TRP A 34 11.72 -1.85 3.63
N LEU A 35 11.33 -0.84 2.85
CA LEU A 35 9.97 -0.71 2.30
C LEU A 35 9.62 -1.90 1.39
N LYS A 36 10.57 -2.41 0.61
CA LYS A 36 10.31 -3.61 -0.20
C LYS A 36 10.13 -4.85 0.67
N VAL A 37 10.84 -5.02 1.77
CA VAL A 37 10.79 -6.26 2.55
C VAL A 37 9.59 -6.32 3.49
N ASN A 38 9.24 -5.21 4.15
CA ASN A 38 8.31 -5.19 5.28
C ASN A 38 6.85 -4.86 4.93
N GLY A 39 6.49 -4.87 3.65
CA GLY A 39 5.12 -4.60 3.19
C GLY A 39 4.27 -5.86 3.13
N ASP A 40 3.16 -5.86 3.86
CA ASP A 40 2.11 -6.88 3.79
C ASP A 40 1.19 -6.67 2.57
N VAL A 41 0.67 -7.76 2.02
CA VAL A 41 -0.17 -7.76 0.82
C VAL A 41 -1.57 -7.20 1.12
N MET A 42 -2.10 -7.47 2.32
CA MET A 42 -3.46 -7.08 2.70
C MET A 42 -3.49 -5.73 3.41
N LEU A 43 -2.65 -5.52 4.43
CA LEU A 43 -2.66 -4.31 5.25
C LEU A 43 -1.66 -3.24 4.81
N GLY A 44 -0.67 -3.59 3.99
CA GLY A 44 0.36 -2.65 3.55
C GLY A 44 1.48 -2.49 4.58
N TYR A 45 1.53 -1.36 5.29
CA TYR A 45 2.63 -1.02 6.20
C TYR A 45 2.12 -0.65 7.60
N SER A 46 2.98 -0.77 8.61
CA SER A 46 2.68 -0.25 9.96
C SER A 46 2.68 1.28 10.00
N ASP A 47 2.08 1.86 11.04
CA ASP A 47 1.92 3.32 11.27
C ASP A 47 3.21 4.16 11.23
N ILE A 48 4.37 3.51 11.29
CA ILE A 48 5.66 4.18 11.13
C ILE A 48 5.88 4.73 9.72
N VAL A 49 5.21 4.16 8.71
CA VAL A 49 5.31 4.58 7.31
C VAL A 49 4.24 5.63 7.02
N ARG A 50 4.68 6.76 6.46
CA ARG A 50 3.76 7.81 6.03
C ARG A 50 3.13 7.48 4.67
N PHE A 51 1.89 6.99 4.66
CA PHE A 51 1.16 6.62 3.44
C PHE A 51 0.98 7.75 2.42
N SER A 52 1.02 9.00 2.86
CA SER A 52 0.89 10.16 1.97
C SER A 52 2.18 10.45 1.18
N TRP A 53 3.27 9.72 1.39
CA TRP A 53 4.49 9.87 0.62
C TRP A 53 4.44 9.09 -0.69
N GLY A 54 4.84 9.74 -1.79
CA GLY A 54 4.81 9.13 -3.12
C GLY A 54 5.58 7.80 -3.20
N THR A 55 6.72 7.69 -2.52
CA THR A 55 7.51 6.44 -2.46
C THR A 55 6.76 5.30 -1.78
N ALA A 56 6.02 5.58 -0.70
CA ALA A 56 5.19 4.58 -0.02
C ALA A 56 4.02 4.15 -0.92
N VAL A 57 3.36 5.11 -1.59
CA VAL A 57 2.27 4.83 -2.53
C VAL A 57 2.75 3.95 -3.70
N GLU A 58 3.90 4.25 -4.29
CA GLU A 58 4.49 3.44 -5.36
C GLU A 58 4.86 2.03 -4.89
N ALA A 59 5.36 1.90 -3.66
CA ALA A 59 5.67 0.60 -3.08
C ALA A 59 4.41 -0.23 -2.82
N MET A 60 3.33 0.40 -2.32
CA MET A 60 2.03 -0.26 -2.11
C MET A 60 1.41 -0.71 -3.43
N LYS A 61 1.43 0.12 -4.48
CA LYS A 61 0.89 -0.25 -5.80
C LYS A 61 1.52 -1.51 -6.40
N LYS A 62 2.76 -1.84 -6.03
CA LYS A 62 3.49 -3.00 -6.54
C LYS A 62 3.23 -4.29 -5.74
N LYS A 63 2.88 -4.18 -4.45
CA LYS A 63 2.82 -5.31 -3.52
C LYS A 63 1.45 -5.55 -2.91
N CYS A 64 0.68 -4.50 -2.70
CA CYS A 64 -0.55 -4.54 -1.95
C CYS A 64 -1.75 -4.59 -2.88
N VAL A 65 -2.85 -5.14 -2.38
CA VAL A 65 -4.13 -5.15 -3.08
C VAL A 65 -4.64 -3.72 -3.25
N LYS A 66 -5.19 -3.41 -4.43
CA LYS A 66 -5.82 -2.11 -4.68
C LYS A 66 -7.11 -2.00 -3.87
N ILE A 67 -7.08 -1.17 -2.85
CA ILE A 67 -8.27 -0.77 -2.10
C ILE A 67 -8.86 0.47 -2.77
N THR A 68 -10.15 0.44 -3.07
CA THR A 68 -10.88 1.57 -3.61
C THR A 68 -11.88 2.03 -2.57
N HIS A 69 -11.65 3.22 -2.01
CA HIS A 69 -12.61 3.82 -1.08
C HIS A 69 -13.80 4.35 -1.86
N ARG A 70 -15.00 4.23 -1.27
CA ARG A 70 -16.25 4.71 -1.88
C ARG A 70 -16.17 6.18 -2.30
N VAL A 71 -15.57 7.01 -1.44
CA VAL A 71 -15.39 8.45 -1.66
C VAL A 71 -14.52 8.72 -2.89
N ASP A 72 -13.46 7.93 -3.11
CA ASP A 72 -12.58 8.10 -4.27
C ASP A 72 -13.32 7.82 -5.59
N VAL A 73 -14.21 6.81 -5.59
CA VAL A 73 -15.04 6.47 -6.75
C VAL A 73 -16.03 7.59 -7.05
N GLU A 74 -16.68 8.13 -6.02
CA GLU A 74 -17.67 9.20 -6.14
C GLU A 74 -17.02 10.49 -6.65
N MET A 75 -15.84 10.86 -6.12
CA MET A 75 -15.08 12.03 -6.59
C MET A 75 -14.59 11.85 -8.04
N GLU A 76 -14.15 10.65 -8.42
CA GLU A 76 -13.76 10.37 -9.80
C GLU A 76 -14.96 10.47 -10.76
N GLN A 77 -16.12 9.96 -10.34
CA GLN A 77 -17.37 10.08 -11.11
C GLN A 77 -17.80 11.54 -11.27
N GLN A 78 -17.72 12.37 -10.23
CA GLN A 78 -17.99 13.81 -10.33
C GLN A 78 -17.05 14.50 -11.31
N ARG A 79 -15.74 14.19 -11.26
CA ARG A 79 -14.76 14.71 -12.23
C ARG A 79 -15.07 14.26 -13.66
N LYS A 80 -15.53 13.03 -13.87
CA LYS A 80 -15.95 12.52 -15.20
C LYS A 80 -17.22 13.23 -15.70
N GLN A 81 -18.18 13.50 -14.81
CA GLN A 81 -19.40 14.27 -15.11
C GLN A 81 -19.07 15.70 -15.54
N GLU A 82 -18.19 16.39 -14.81
CA GLU A 82 -17.72 17.74 -15.15
C GLU A 82 -17.02 17.79 -16.51
N LYS A 83 -16.35 16.71 -16.90
CA LYS A 83 -15.68 16.58 -18.20
C LYS A 83 -16.59 16.06 -19.33
N GLY A 84 -17.85 15.71 -19.03
CA GLY A 84 -18.77 15.14 -20.01
C GLY A 84 -18.42 13.72 -20.47
N GLU A 85 -17.57 13.00 -19.73
CA GLU A 85 -17.24 11.59 -19.99
C GLU A 85 -18.35 10.66 -19.44
N PRO A 86 -18.60 9.49 -20.08
CA PRO A 86 -19.63 8.57 -19.62
C PRO A 86 -19.33 8.06 -18.21
N VAL A 87 -20.30 8.23 -17.30
CA VAL A 87 -20.22 7.77 -15.92
C VAL A 87 -20.46 6.27 -15.88
N ASP A 88 -19.54 5.53 -15.26
CA ASP A 88 -19.67 4.08 -15.15
C ASP A 88 -20.92 3.70 -14.32
N ASP A 89 -21.82 2.91 -14.90
CA ASP A 89 -23.04 2.41 -14.26
C ASP A 89 -22.68 1.47 -13.08
N PRO A 90 -23.16 1.76 -11.85
CA PRO A 90 -22.88 0.93 -10.67
C PRO A 90 -23.39 -0.52 -10.79
N LEU A 91 -24.34 -0.83 -11.69
CA LEU A 91 -24.78 -2.21 -11.93
C LEU A 91 -23.78 -3.03 -12.76
N LYS A 92 -22.90 -2.39 -13.54
CA LYS A 92 -21.92 -3.07 -14.39
C LYS A 92 -20.64 -3.47 -13.64
N ARG A 93 -20.30 -2.76 -12.55
CA ARG A 93 -19.13 -3.05 -11.70
C ARG A 93 -19.24 -4.36 -10.92
N ARG A 94 -20.46 -4.75 -10.54
CA ARG A 94 -20.72 -6.01 -9.82
C ARG A 94 -20.26 -7.27 -10.58
N VAL A 95 -20.13 -7.21 -11.91
CA VAL A 95 -19.77 -8.37 -12.73
C VAL A 95 -18.26 -8.53 -12.91
N VAL A 96 -17.46 -7.47 -12.72
CA VAL A 96 -16.01 -7.48 -13.00
C VAL A 96 -15.13 -7.65 -11.76
N ASP A 97 -15.62 -7.33 -10.56
CA ASP A 97 -14.83 -7.43 -9.32
C ASP A 97 -15.13 -8.70 -8.48
N GLU A 98 -16.10 -9.53 -8.86
CA GLU A 98 -16.56 -10.72 -8.11
C GLU A 98 -15.82 -12.04 -8.45
N MET A 99 -14.66 -12.02 -9.12
CA MET A 99 -13.82 -13.23 -9.24
C MET A 99 -12.37 -12.89 -9.59
N PRO A 100 -11.43 -13.00 -8.61
CA PRO A 100 -10.44 -14.08 -8.73
C PRO A 100 -9.93 -14.65 -7.38
N LEU A 101 -10.54 -14.32 -6.23
CA LEU A 101 -9.99 -14.78 -4.94
C LEU A 101 -10.38 -16.22 -4.56
N TYR A 102 -11.42 -16.80 -5.17
CA TYR A 102 -11.85 -18.18 -4.88
C TYR A 102 -11.56 -19.20 -5.97
N THR A 103 -11.31 -18.78 -7.21
CA THR A 103 -11.04 -19.70 -8.35
C THR A 103 -9.57 -20.14 -8.45
N ALA A 104 -8.65 -19.55 -7.67
CA ALA A 104 -7.24 -19.96 -7.65
C ALA A 104 -6.92 -21.04 -6.60
N LEU A 105 -7.88 -21.42 -5.74
CA LEU A 105 -7.71 -22.48 -4.72
C LEU A 105 -8.35 -23.82 -5.13
N THR A 106 -9.01 -23.89 -6.29
CA THR A 106 -9.51 -25.15 -6.83
C THR A 106 -8.51 -25.73 -7.82
N PHE A 107 -7.75 -26.71 -7.34
CA PHE A 107 -7.17 -27.81 -8.11
C PHE A 107 -6.14 -27.44 -9.19
N ASP A 108 -4.86 -27.31 -8.80
CA ASP A 108 -3.80 -27.99 -9.54
C ASP A 108 -2.56 -28.22 -8.65
N CYS A 109 -2.61 -29.31 -7.86
CA CYS A 109 -1.44 -29.86 -7.20
C CYS A 109 -1.19 -31.28 -7.75
N PRO A 110 -0.31 -31.46 -8.74
CA PRO A 110 -0.03 -32.77 -9.32
C PRO A 110 1.09 -33.52 -8.58
N ARG A 111 1.29 -33.31 -7.27
CA ARG A 111 2.52 -33.82 -6.62
C ARG A 111 2.43 -34.35 -5.19
N LEU A 112 1.30 -34.96 -4.81
CA LEU A 112 1.25 -35.79 -3.61
C LEU A 112 0.51 -37.12 -3.88
N CYS A 113 1.06 -37.90 -4.81
CA CYS A 113 0.87 -39.35 -4.84
C CYS A 113 2.21 -39.98 -4.47
N GLU A 114 2.17 -41.02 -3.64
CA GLU A 114 3.26 -41.78 -3.01
C GLU A 114 3.90 -41.06 -1.80
N VAL A 115 3.56 -41.50 -0.59
CA VAL A 115 4.32 -42.47 0.21
C VAL A 115 3.62 -42.60 1.58
N VAL A 116 3.08 -43.82 1.81
CA VAL A 116 2.56 -44.40 3.08
C VAL A 116 1.26 -43.84 3.64
#